data_AF-K2EN34-F1
#
_entry.id   AF-K2EN34-F1
#
_cell.length_a   1.000
_cell.length_b   1.000
_cell.length_c   1.000
_cell.angle_alpha   90.00
_cell.angle_beta   90.00
_cell.angle_gamma   90.00
#
_symmetry.space_group_name_H-M   'P 1'
#
loop_
_entity.id
_entity.type
_entity.pdbx_description
1 polymer ?
#
loop_
_entity_poly.entity_id
_entity_poly.type
_entity_poly.pdbx_seq_one_letter_code
_entity_poly.pdbx_strand_id
1 'polypeptide(L)'
;MKSFIKMTSVEEKIREVLKKVIDPELGIDIVSLGLIYDVRFENGEAEIDLTLTSPGCPLAPVIDSEVKKAVGEIEEVKSLHVELVWDPPWSKELISEEVRAELGIE
;
A
#
# COMPACT_ATOMS: atom_id res chain seq x y z
N MET A 1 15.59 -2.54 -32.91
CA MET A 1 14.51 -2.95 -31.98
C MET A 1 14.61 -2.02 -30.78
N LYS A 2 13.75 -1.00 -30.69
CA LYS A 2 13.83 -0.03 -29.58
C LYS A 2 13.32 -0.74 -28.32
N SER A 3 14.20 -1.08 -27.39
CA SER A 3 13.80 -1.49 -26.04
C SER A 3 13.00 -0.35 -25.42
N PHE A 4 11.71 -0.59 -25.18
CA PHE A 4 10.88 0.28 -24.37
C PHE A 4 11.32 0.10 -22.91
N ILE A 5 12.17 0.99 -22.41
CA ILE A 5 12.40 1.12 -20.98
C ILE A 5 11.12 1.77 -20.43
N LYS A 6 10.30 0.99 -19.71
CA LYS A 6 9.13 1.53 -19.00
C LYS A 6 9.69 2.42 -17.87
N MET A 7 9.63 3.73 -18.05
CA MET A 7 10.00 4.68 -17.01
C MET A 7 8.89 4.65 -15.97
N THR A 8 9.10 3.91 -14.88
CA THR A 8 8.15 3.81 -13.77
C THR A 8 8.20 5.07 -12.91
N SER A 9 7.05 5.68 -12.60
CA SER A 9 6.99 6.82 -11.68
C SER A 9 7.46 6.40 -10.27
N VAL A 10 7.92 7.36 -9.46
CA VAL A 10 8.24 7.10 -8.05
C VAL A 10 6.99 6.59 -7.30
N GLU A 11 5.81 7.08 -7.64
CA GLU A 11 4.54 6.58 -7.08
C GLU A 11 4.31 5.10 -7.41
N GLU A 12 4.67 4.66 -8.61
CA GLU A 12 4.61 3.24 -8.97
C GLU A 12 5.64 2.43 -8.19
N LYS A 13 6.87 2.95 -8.00
CA LYS A 13 7.87 2.30 -7.15
C LYS A 13 7.39 2.16 -5.70
N ILE A 14 6.74 3.19 -5.15
CA ILE A 14 6.14 3.17 -3.82
C ILE A 14 5.07 2.06 -3.76
N ARG A 15 4.12 2.04 -4.71
CA ARG A 15 3.10 0.98 -4.76
C ARG A 15 3.71 -0.43 -4.84
N GLU A 16 4.78 -0.61 -5.60
CA GLU A 16 5.47 -1.91 -5.72
C GLU A 16 6.18 -2.34 -4.43
N VAL A 17 6.81 -1.43 -3.67
CA VAL A 17 7.42 -1.81 -2.37
C VAL A 17 6.37 -2.09 -1.31
N LEU A 18 5.21 -1.43 -1.36
CA LEU A 18 4.11 -1.67 -0.42
C LEU A 18 3.51 -3.08 -0.56
N LYS A 19 3.62 -3.74 -1.72
CA LYS A 19 3.26 -5.16 -1.88
C LYS A 19 4.08 -6.13 -1.01
N LYS A 20 5.19 -5.66 -0.43
CA LYS A 20 5.99 -6.45 0.52
C LYS A 20 5.48 -6.33 1.96
N VAL A 21 4.59 -5.38 2.23
CA VAL A 21 4.01 -5.19 3.56
C VAL A 21 2.79 -6.08 3.66
N ILE A 22 2.86 -7.06 4.54
CA ILE A 22 1.85 -8.10 4.71
C ILE A 22 1.01 -7.80 5.94
N ASP A 23 -0.31 -7.87 5.80
CA ASP A 23 -1.22 -7.88 6.94
C ASP A 23 -1.02 -9.17 7.75
N PRO A 24 -0.62 -9.10 9.02
CA PRO A 24 -0.25 -10.29 9.80
C PRO A 24 -1.47 -11.12 10.24
N GLU A 25 -2.70 -10.62 10.13
CA GLU A 25 -3.92 -11.41 10.41
C GLU A 25 -4.35 -12.21 9.19
N LEU A 26 -4.28 -11.61 8.00
CA LEU A 26 -4.77 -12.20 6.76
C LEU A 26 -3.68 -12.88 5.91
N GLY A 27 -2.41 -12.54 6.13
CA GLY A 27 -1.28 -13.10 5.38
C GLY A 27 -1.20 -12.62 3.93
N ILE A 28 -1.87 -11.51 3.60
CA ILE A 28 -1.97 -10.93 2.26
C ILE A 28 -1.36 -9.52 2.30
N ASP A 29 -0.76 -9.07 1.21
CA ASP A 29 -0.20 -7.73 1.15
C ASP A 29 -1.28 -6.64 1.18
N ILE A 30 -0.94 -5.49 1.76
CA ILE A 30 -1.86 -4.38 1.98
C ILE A 30 -2.35 -3.73 0.68
N VAL A 31 -1.61 -3.88 -0.43
CA VAL A 31 -2.02 -3.34 -1.74
C VAL A 31 -3.10 -4.24 -2.34
N SER A 32 -2.88 -5.56 -2.33
CA SER A 32 -3.85 -6.55 -2.82
C SER A 32 -5.10 -6.64 -1.95
N LEU A 33 -4.99 -6.34 -0.65
CA LEU A 33 -6.16 -6.16 0.22
C LEU A 33 -6.96 -4.88 -0.07
N GLY A 34 -6.44 -3.98 -0.90
CA GLY A 34 -7.07 -2.69 -1.17
C GLY A 34 -7.06 -1.75 0.04
N LEU A 35 -6.03 -1.83 0.90
CA LEU A 35 -5.86 -0.96 2.05
C LEU A 35 -5.16 0.36 1.70
N ILE A 36 -4.50 0.44 0.54
CA ILE A 36 -3.87 1.66 0.04
C ILE A 36 -4.87 2.40 -0.84
N TYR A 37 -5.32 3.57 -0.40
CA TYR A 37 -6.32 4.37 -1.12
C TYR A 37 -5.67 5.35 -2.08
N ASP A 38 -4.60 6.01 -1.63
CA ASP A 38 -3.91 6.98 -2.47
C ASP A 38 -2.40 6.99 -2.18
N VAL A 39 -1.62 7.29 -3.21
CA VAL A 39 -0.17 7.45 -3.13
C VAL A 39 0.19 8.65 -3.98
N ARG A 40 0.76 9.67 -3.35
CA ARG A 40 1.20 10.91 -3.98
C ARG A 40 2.69 11.09 -3.74
N PHE A 41 3.38 11.65 -4.72
CA PHE A 41 4.79 11.96 -4.59
C PHE A 41 5.11 13.28 -5.29
N GLU A 42 5.66 14.23 -4.54
CA GLU A 42 6.08 15.52 -5.08
C GLU A 42 7.38 15.97 -4.42
N ASN A 43 8.38 16.34 -5.23
CA ASN A 43 9.65 16.94 -4.77
C ASN A 43 10.43 16.16 -3.67
N GLY A 44 10.22 14.85 -3.56
CA GLY A 44 10.84 14.00 -2.53
C GLY A 44 9.96 13.75 -1.30
N GLU A 45 8.75 14.28 -1.28
CA GLU A 45 7.75 14.06 -0.24
C GLU A 45 6.73 13.04 -0.73
N ALA A 46 6.60 11.94 0.00
CA ALA A 46 5.59 10.92 -0.24
C ALA A 46 4.44 11.08 0.75
N GLU A 47 3.21 10.97 0.25
CA GLU A 47 2.00 10.92 1.05
C GLU A 47 1.23 9.65 0.69
N ILE A 48 0.80 8.91 1.72
CA ILE A 48 0.05 7.68 1.57
C ILE A 48 -1.19 7.76 2.44
N ASP A 49 -2.35 7.63 1.79
CA ASP A 49 -3.61 7.44 2.48
C ASP A 49 -3.89 5.94 2.54
N LEU A 50 -3.97 5.38 3.75
CA LEU A 50 -4.30 3.98 3.95
C LEU A 50 -5.44 3.81 4.93
N THR A 51 -6.12 2.68 4.84
CA THR A 51 -7.13 2.25 5.81
C THR A 51 -6.76 0.90 6.41
N LEU A 52 -7.59 0.40 7.32
CA LEU A 52 -7.47 -0.94 7.90
C LEU A 52 -8.80 -1.68 7.81
N THR A 53 -8.75 -2.99 7.99
CA THR A 53 -9.93 -3.87 7.95
C THR A 53 -10.95 -3.56 9.05
N SER A 54 -10.54 -2.90 10.15
CA SER A 54 -11.42 -2.48 11.24
C SER A 54 -10.87 -1.30 12.05
N PRO A 55 -11.74 -0.40 12.55
CA PRO A 55 -11.33 0.68 13.45
C PRO A 55 -10.81 0.12 14.78
N GLY A 56 -9.72 0.71 15.29
CA GLY A 56 -9.09 0.27 16.54
C GLY A 56 -8.26 -1.00 16.42
N CYS A 57 -7.91 -1.44 15.20
CA CYS A 57 -7.02 -2.57 14.99
C CYS A 57 -5.68 -2.36 15.75
N PRO A 58 -5.30 -3.27 16.67
CA PRO A 58 -4.07 -3.13 17.46
C PRO A 58 -2.80 -3.20 16.61
N LEU A 59 -2.91 -3.64 15.36
CA LEU A 59 -1.81 -3.78 14.42
C LEU A 59 -1.56 -2.52 13.59
N ALA A 60 -2.39 -1.48 13.71
CA ALA A 60 -2.19 -0.21 13.02
C ALA A 60 -0.76 0.34 13.16
N PRO A 61 -0.13 0.35 14.36
CA PRO A 61 1.24 0.84 14.51
C PRO A 61 2.28 -0.06 13.83
N VAL A 62 2.01 -1.36 13.71
CA VAL A 62 2.90 -2.33 13.06
C VAL A 62 2.88 -2.09 11.55
N ILE A 63 1.68 -1.98 10.96
CA ILE A 63 1.51 -1.72 9.53
C ILE A 63 2.11 -0.36 9.16
N ASP A 64 1.85 0.69 9.94
CA ASP A 64 2.46 2.02 9.77
C ASP A 64 4.00 1.95 9.76
N SER A 65 4.59 1.22 10.71
CA SER A 65 6.04 1.05 10.80
C SER A 65 6.62 0.31 9.58
N GLU A 66 5.96 -0.77 9.14
CA GLU A 66 6.43 -1.54 7.98
C GLU A 66 6.27 -0.76 6.67
N VAL A 67 5.19 0.03 6.51
CA VAL A 67 5.03 0.97 5.40
C VAL A 67 6.18 1.99 5.38
N LYS A 68 6.45 2.63 6.53
CA LYS A 68 7.52 3.63 6.63
C LYS A 68 8.88 3.06 6.30
N LYS A 69 9.16 1.85 6.78
CA LYS A 69 10.39 1.13 6.49
C LYS A 69 10.51 0.81 5.00
N ALA A 70 9.49 0.19 4.39
CA ALA A 70 9.53 -0.22 2.99
C ALA A 70 9.69 0.97 2.03
N VAL A 71 8.98 2.06 2.29
CA VAL A 71 9.02 3.26 1.44
C VAL A 71 10.28 4.08 1.68
N GLY A 72 10.79 4.11 2.91
CA GLY A 72 12.05 4.80 3.25
C GLY A 72 13.31 4.19 2.61
N GLU A 73 13.22 3.00 2.02
CA GLU A 73 14.31 2.40 1.23
C GLU A 73 14.40 2.97 -0.20
N ILE A 74 13.42 3.76 -0.64
CA ILE A 74 13.43 4.40 -1.96
C ILE A 74 14.27 5.67 -1.90
N GLU A 75 15.37 5.71 -2.67
CA GLU A 75 16.34 6.81 -2.68
C GLU A 75 15.70 8.20 -2.95
N GLU A 76 14.66 8.24 -3.78
CA GLU A 76 13.97 9.48 -4.11
C GLU A 76 13.10 10.04 -2.97
N VAL A 77 12.72 9.22 -1.98
CA VAL A 77 11.85 9.61 -0.87
C VAL A 77 12.70 10.20 0.26
N LYS A 78 12.51 11.50 0.52
CA LYS A 78 13.18 12.24 1.61
C LYS A 78 12.33 12.33 2.86
N SER A 79 11.01 12.37 2.67
CA SER A 79 10.01 12.48 3.74
C SER A 79 8.81 11.63 3.38
N LEU A 80 8.18 11.03 4.39
CA LEU A 80 6.97 10.25 4.22
C LEU A 80 5.93 10.64 5.28
N HIS A 81 4.72 10.94 4.81
CA HIS A 81 3.53 11.09 5.63
C HIS A 81 2.56 9.93 5.34
N VAL A 82 2.08 9.29 6.40
CA VAL A 82 1.09 8.22 6.33
C VAL A 82 -0.13 8.69 7.10
N GLU A 83 -1.26 8.80 6.40
CA GLU A 83 -2.54 9.20 6.97
C GLU A 83 -3.46 7.97 7.05
N LEU A 84 -3.98 7.70 8.24
CA LEU A 84 -4.93 6.61 8.46
C LEU A 84 -6.35 7.14 8.29
N VAL A 85 -6.97 6.79 7.16
CA VAL A 85 -8.32 7.21 6.79
C VAL A 85 -9.34 6.10 7.01
N TRP A 86 -10.59 6.48 7.26
CA TRP A 86 -11.71 5.56 7.53
C TRP A 86 -12.92 5.77 6.61
N ASP A 87 -12.85 6.78 5.75
CA ASP A 87 -13.87 7.10 4.76
C ASP A 87 -13.24 7.09 3.36
N PRO A 88 -13.75 6.29 2.41
CA PRO A 88 -14.78 5.27 2.62
C PRO A 88 -14.32 4.14 3.56
N PRO A 89 -15.23 3.41 4.23
CA PRO A 89 -14.85 2.26 5.03
C PRO A 89 -14.39 1.11 4.13
N TRP A 90 -13.42 0.33 4.61
CA TRP A 90 -12.93 -0.85 3.88
C TRP A 90 -14.02 -1.93 3.74
N SER A 91 -14.04 -2.59 2.58
CA SER A 91 -14.88 -3.76 2.28
C SER A 91 -14.07 -4.78 1.49
N LYS A 92 -14.43 -6.06 1.61
CA LYS A 92 -13.80 -7.17 0.86
C LYS A 92 -13.87 -6.98 -0.66
N GLU A 93 -14.78 -6.15 -1.14
CA GLU A 93 -14.90 -5.78 -2.55
C GLU A 93 -13.66 -5.03 -3.08
N LEU A 94 -12.87 -4.43 -2.19
CA LEU A 94 -11.61 -3.75 -2.52
C LEU A 94 -10.42 -4.71 -2.69
N ILE A 95 -10.57 -5.98 -2.30
CA ILE A 95 -9.53 -7.00 -2.51
C ILE A 95 -9.38 -7.21 -4.02
N SER A 96 -8.15 -7.30 -4.50
CA SER A 96 -7.83 -7.53 -5.90
C SER A 96 -8.53 -8.79 -6.43
N GLU A 97 -8.93 -8.77 -7.70
CA GLU A 97 -9.61 -9.91 -8.34
C GLU A 97 -8.75 -11.18 -8.29
N GLU A 98 -7.43 -11.03 -8.42
CA GLU A 98 -6.46 -12.12 -8.33
C GLU A 98 -6.52 -12.80 -6.95
N VAL A 99 -6.40 -12.03 -5.87
CA VAL A 99 -6.44 -12.58 -4.51
C VAL A 99 -7.83 -13.11 -4.15
N ARG A 100 -8.91 -12.47 -4.61
CA ARG A 100 -10.28 -12.98 -4.42
C ARG A 100 -10.46 -14.36 -5.03
N ALA A 101 -9.93 -14.58 -6.23
CA ALA A 101 -9.95 -15.88 -6.89
C ALA A 101 -9.13 -16.93 -6.13
N GLU A 102 -7.94 -16.58 -5.63
CA GLU A 102 -7.10 -17.48 -4.82
C GLU A 102 -7.75 -17.89 -3.50
N LEU A 103 -8.47 -16.96 -2.85
CA LEU A 103 -9.18 -17.21 -1.59
C LEU A 103 -10.55 -17.88 -1.78
N GLY A 104 -11.03 -18.03 -3.02
CA GLY A 104 -12.36 -18.56 -3.32
C GLY A 104 -13.50 -17.65 -2.84
N ILE A 105 -13.29 -16.34 -2.85
CA ILE A 105 -14.26 -15.33 -2.41
C ILE A 105 -14.84 -14.65 -3.66
N GLU A 106 -16.03 -15.10 -4.08
CA GLU A 106 -16.83 -14.47 -5.14
C GLU A 106 -17.68 -13.31 -4.59
#